data_AF-A0A521U5G8-F1
#
_entry.id   AF-A0A521U5G8-F1
#
_cell.length_a   1.000
_cell.length_b   1.000
_cell.length_c   1.000
_cell.angle_alpha   90.00
_cell.angle_beta   90.00
_cell.angle_gamma   90.00
#
_symmetry.space_group_name_H-M   'P 1'
#
loop_
_entity.id
_entity.type
_entity.pdbx_description
1 polymer ?
#
loop_
_entity_poly.entity_id
_entity_poly.type
_entity_poly.pdbx_seq_one_letter_code
_entity_poly.pdbx_strand_id
1 'polypeptide(L)'
;MVLDSGDTAWMLVAGSLVLLMIPALGLFESGLLRKKNTASIFMQIFFGLALLSVMWFVFGFSVSFGPSIQGLVGNMDWVFLKDVPYDAPLERYAPTIPGVLFVKFQLMFAAITPLLLTGAIAERMKFSSFIIFIVAWSM
;
A
#
# COMPACT_ATOMS: atom_id res chain seq x y z
N MET A 1 10.63 -0.13 24.52
CA MET A 1 11.29 -1.41 24.15
C MET A 1 12.44 -1.11 23.20
N VAL A 2 13.50 -1.93 23.19
CA VAL A 2 14.64 -1.76 22.26
C VAL A 2 14.28 -2.43 20.93
N LEU A 3 14.72 -1.85 19.82
CA LEU A 3 14.55 -2.43 18.49
C LEU A 3 15.28 -3.77 18.38
N ASP A 4 14.60 -4.78 17.86
CA ASP A 4 15.18 -6.09 17.59
C ASP A 4 15.67 -6.18 16.15
N SER A 5 16.95 -6.49 15.96
CA SER A 5 17.56 -6.57 14.64
C SER A 5 17.05 -7.77 13.83
N GLY A 6 16.70 -8.87 14.48
CA GLY A 6 16.14 -10.07 13.84
C GLY A 6 14.73 -9.80 13.31
N ASP A 7 13.87 -9.19 14.13
CA ASP A 7 12.53 -8.78 13.71
C ASP A 7 12.61 -7.75 12.57
N THR A 8 13.51 -6.78 12.69
CA THR A 8 13.73 -5.76 11.65
C THR A 8 14.18 -6.39 10.34
N ALA A 9 15.14 -7.32 10.38
CA ALA A 9 15.62 -8.03 9.20
C ALA A 9 14.52 -8.87 8.56
N TRP A 10 13.74 -9.60 9.37
CA TRP A 10 12.61 -10.38 8.87
C TRP A 10 11.57 -9.50 8.21
N MET A 11 11.22 -8.37 8.81
CA MET A 11 10.21 -7.45 8.28
C MET A 11 10.65 -6.76 6.98
N LEU A 12 11.96 -6.51 6.81
CA LEU A 12 12.52 -6.05 5.52
C LEU A 12 12.40 -7.12 4.43
N VAL A 13 12.72 -8.38 4.75
CA VAL A 13 12.58 -9.50 3.81
C VAL A 13 11.12 -9.73 3.46
N ALA A 14 10.24 -9.82 4.47
CA ALA A 14 8.82 -9.99 4.28
C ALA A 14 8.22 -8.85 3.44
N GLY A 15 8.54 -7.59 3.74
CA GLY A 15 8.10 -6.45 2.94
C GLY A 15 8.57 -6.51 1.48
N SER A 16 9.79 -6.99 1.23
CA SER A 16 10.31 -7.20 -0.12
C SER A 16 9.56 -8.32 -0.87
N LEU A 17 9.18 -9.39 -0.17
CA LEU A 17 8.35 -10.46 -0.74
C LEU A 17 6.96 -9.96 -1.13
N VAL A 18 6.33 -9.12 -0.29
CA VAL A 18 5.03 -8.53 -0.63
C VAL A 18 5.16 -7.55 -1.80
N LEU A 19 6.25 -6.78 -1.87
CA LEU A 19 6.51 -5.91 -3.02
C LEU A 19 6.60 -6.69 -4.34
N LEU A 20 7.21 -7.89 -4.32
CA LEU A 20 7.27 -8.77 -5.51
C LEU A 20 5.90 -9.25 -5.99
N MET A 21 4.86 -9.20 -5.14
CA MET A 21 3.51 -9.55 -5.56
C MET A 21 2.94 -8.55 -6.58
N ILE A 22 3.41 -7.30 -6.61
CA ILE A 22 2.90 -6.28 -7.54
C ILE A 22 3.28 -6.57 -9.01
N PRO A 23 4.56 -6.80 -9.37
CA PRO A 23 4.89 -7.23 -10.74
C PRO A 23 4.32 -8.62 -11.04
N ALA A 24 4.25 -9.52 -10.04
CA ALA A 24 3.61 -10.83 -10.21
C ALA A 24 2.12 -10.70 -10.56
N LEU A 25 1.41 -9.74 -9.95
CA LEU A 25 0.02 -9.41 -10.29
C LEU A 25 -0.10 -8.95 -11.74
N GLY A 26 0.81 -8.09 -12.21
CA GLY A 26 0.81 -7.66 -13.62
C GLY A 26 1.02 -8.81 -14.59
N LEU A 27 1.92 -9.74 -14.27
CA LEU A 27 2.12 -10.96 -15.07
C LEU A 27 0.91 -11.88 -15.02
N PHE A 28 0.30 -12.06 -13.84
CA PHE A 28 -0.88 -12.89 -13.65
C PHE A 28 -2.07 -12.36 -14.45
N GLU A 29 -2.45 -11.10 -14.25
CA GLU A 29 -3.62 -10.50 -14.90
C GLU A 29 -3.42 -10.34 -16.41
N SER A 30 -2.21 -10.02 -16.86
CA SER A 30 -1.93 -9.94 -18.30
C SER A 30 -1.90 -11.30 -19.00
N GLY A 31 -1.67 -12.39 -18.26
CA GLY A 31 -1.76 -13.76 -18.77
C GLY A 31 -3.21 -14.26 -18.91
N LEU A 32 -4.14 -13.74 -18.12
CA LEU A 32 -5.57 -14.10 -18.16
C LEU A 32 -6.35 -13.32 -19.23
N LEU A 33 -5.87 -12.11 -19.57
CA LEU A 33 -6.53 -11.20 -20.49
C LEU A 33 -5.95 -11.26 -21.91
N ARG A 34 -6.61 -10.57 -22.86
CA ARG A 34 -6.15 -10.56 -24.25
C ARG A 34 -4.80 -9.84 -24.35
N LYS A 35 -3.84 -10.42 -25.06
CA LYS A 35 -2.47 -9.86 -25.25
C LYS A 35 -2.44 -8.37 -25.65
N LYS A 36 -3.43 -7.89 -26.42
CA LYS A 36 -3.52 -6.47 -26.80
C LYS A 36 -3.67 -5.51 -25.61
N ASN A 37 -4.12 -6.01 -24.46
CA ASN A 37 -4.40 -5.24 -23.25
C ASN A 37 -3.27 -5.33 -22.21
N THR A 38 -2.24 -6.16 -22.43
CA THR A 38 -1.12 -6.37 -21.51
C THR A 38 -0.48 -5.06 -21.07
N ALA A 39 -0.17 -4.16 -22.01
CA ALA A 39 0.43 -2.86 -21.69
C ALA A 39 -0.49 -2.00 -20.79
N SER A 40 -1.80 -2.01 -21.04
CA SER A 40 -2.77 -1.25 -20.23
C SER A 40 -2.82 -1.74 -18.79
N ILE A 41 -2.75 -3.05 -18.57
CA ILE A 41 -2.75 -3.66 -17.23
C ILE A 41 -1.50 -3.23 -16.45
N PHE A 42 -0.32 -3.35 -17.06
CA PHE A 42 0.92 -2.91 -16.42
C PHE A 42 0.91 -1.41 -16.12
N MET A 43 0.38 -0.58 -17.03
CA MET A 43 0.21 0.85 -16.78
C MET A 43 -0.70 1.13 -15.57
N GLN A 44 -1.83 0.44 -15.45
CA GLN A 44 -2.74 0.58 -14.30
C GLN A 44 -2.08 0.16 -12.99
N ILE A 45 -1.34 -0.96 -12.98
CA ILE A 45 -0.69 -1.50 -11.79
C ILE A 45 0.46 -0.60 -11.31
N PHE A 46 1.39 -0.22 -12.19
CA PHE A 46 2.53 0.61 -11.79
C PHE A 46 2.12 2.04 -11.47
N PHE A 47 1.19 2.63 -12.24
CA PHE A 47 0.65 3.94 -11.91
C PHE A 47 -0.12 3.91 -10.59
N GLY A 48 -0.98 2.91 -10.41
CA GLY A 48 -1.75 2.75 -9.18
C GLY A 48 -0.84 2.54 -7.97
N LEU A 49 0.24 1.75 -8.08
CA LEU A 49 1.26 1.63 -7.03
C LEU A 49 1.82 3.00 -6.63
N ALA A 50 2.25 3.81 -7.61
CA ALA A 50 2.80 5.13 -7.34
C ALA A 50 1.76 6.05 -6.68
N LEU A 51 0.54 6.11 -7.23
CA LEU A 51 -0.55 6.93 -6.70
C LEU A 51 -0.91 6.54 -5.27
N LEU A 52 -1.14 5.26 -5.02
CA LEU A 52 -1.52 4.74 -3.70
C LEU A 52 -0.40 4.91 -2.69
N SER A 53 0.86 4.83 -3.12
CA SER A 53 2.02 5.14 -2.26
C SER A 53 2.04 6.60 -1.81
N VAL A 54 1.73 7.53 -2.73
CA VAL A 54 1.60 8.95 -2.38
C VAL A 54 0.42 9.15 -1.43
N MET A 55 -0.74 8.58 -1.73
CA MET A 55 -1.92 8.70 -0.85
C MET A 55 -1.66 8.13 0.55
N TRP A 56 -1.00 6.98 0.64
CA TRP A 56 -0.60 6.35 1.89
C TRP A 56 0.30 7.25 2.73
N PHE A 57 1.30 7.87 2.09
CA PHE A 57 2.21 8.82 2.74
C PHE A 57 1.50 10.09 3.19
N VAL A 58 0.65 10.67 2.34
CA VAL A 58 -0.03 11.94 2.65
C VAL A 58 -1.00 11.74 3.80
N PHE A 59 -1.88 10.73 3.76
CA PHE A 59 -2.89 10.56 4.81
C PHE A 59 -3.33 9.11 5.06
N GLY A 60 -3.16 8.18 4.12
CA GLY A 60 -3.70 6.82 4.23
C GLY A 60 -3.20 6.06 5.47
N PHE A 61 -1.92 6.23 5.83
CA PHE A 61 -1.39 5.66 7.07
C PHE A 61 -2.08 6.24 8.32
N SER A 62 -2.32 7.55 8.34
CA SER A 62 -2.97 8.24 9.46
C SER A 62 -4.40 7.77 9.66
N VAL A 63 -5.16 7.66 8.57
CA VAL A 63 -6.57 7.22 8.61
C VAL A 63 -6.69 5.73 8.97
N SER A 64 -5.65 4.92 8.73
CA SER A 64 -5.65 3.48 9.04
C SER A 64 -5.11 3.16 10.44
N PHE A 65 -4.01 3.80 10.84
CA PHE A 65 -3.22 3.44 12.04
C PHE A 65 -3.00 4.61 12.99
N GLY A 66 -3.47 5.81 12.67
CA GLY A 66 -3.41 6.96 13.57
C GLY A 66 -4.38 6.86 14.75
N PRO A 67 -4.35 7.84 15.67
CA PRO A 67 -5.30 7.92 16.77
C PRO A 67 -6.74 7.86 16.29
N SER A 68 -7.57 7.05 16.94
CA SER A 68 -8.89 6.73 16.41
C SER A 68 -9.95 7.77 16.78
N ILE A 69 -10.78 8.12 15.79
CA ILE A 69 -12.06 8.79 15.97
C ILE A 69 -13.10 7.70 16.29
N GLN A 70 -13.59 7.69 17.53
CA GLN A 70 -14.67 6.81 18.01
C GLN A 70 -14.40 5.29 17.85
N GLY A 71 -13.16 4.87 17.62
CA GLY A 71 -12.80 3.45 17.45
C GLY A 71 -12.99 2.90 16.03
N LEU A 72 -13.45 3.71 15.08
CA LEU A 72 -13.81 3.26 13.71
C LEU A 72 -12.74 3.59 12.67
N VAL A 73 -12.22 4.81 12.70
CA VAL A 73 -11.25 5.32 11.71
C VAL A 73 -10.15 6.09 12.42
N GLY A 74 -8.95 6.12 11.86
CA GLY A 74 -7.87 7.01 12.29
C GLY A 74 -8.18 8.47 11.95
N ASN A 75 -7.64 9.40 12.72
CA ASN A 75 -7.74 10.83 12.44
C ASN A 75 -6.60 11.29 11.52
N MET A 76 -6.46 12.61 11.33
CA MET A 76 -5.47 13.23 10.45
C MET A 76 -4.20 13.68 11.20
N ASP A 77 -3.99 13.21 12.44
CA ASP A 77 -2.85 13.67 13.26
C ASP A 77 -1.50 13.18 12.72
N TRP A 78 -1.46 12.07 11.99
CA TRP A 78 -0.23 11.49 11.42
C TRP A 78 -0.11 11.72 9.91
N VAL A 79 -0.79 12.73 9.38
CA VAL A 79 -0.65 13.19 7.98
C VAL A 79 0.82 13.53 7.69
N PHE A 80 1.28 13.17 6.49
CA PHE A 80 2.70 13.20 6.09
C PHE A 80 3.64 12.42 7.02
N LEU A 81 3.11 11.46 7.79
CA LEU A 81 3.84 10.66 8.78
C LEU A 81 4.49 11.49 9.89
N LYS A 82 3.99 12.71 10.18
CA LYS A 82 4.69 13.70 11.02
C LYS A 82 5.02 13.25 12.45
N ASP A 83 4.19 12.39 13.04
CA ASP A 83 4.37 11.88 14.41
C ASP A 83 4.70 10.37 14.42
N VAL A 84 5.11 9.82 13.27
CA VAL A 84 5.54 8.42 13.17
C VAL A 84 7.05 8.34 13.40
N PRO A 85 7.53 7.56 14.37
CA PRO A 85 8.94 7.46 14.67
C PRO A 85 9.71 6.78 13.53
N TYR A 86 10.83 7.38 13.14
CA TYR A 86 11.67 6.87 12.06
C TYR A 86 12.68 5.82 12.56
N ASP A 87 13.29 6.07 13.71
CA ASP A 87 14.37 5.28 14.34
C ASP A 87 13.97 4.68 15.70
N ALA A 88 12.68 4.73 16.04
CA ALA A 88 12.13 4.16 17.25
C ALA A 88 10.88 3.30 16.96
N PRO A 89 10.48 2.41 17.89
CA PRO A 89 9.29 1.61 17.72
C PRO A 89 8.01 2.42 17.68
N LEU A 90 7.03 1.95 16.92
CA LEU A 90 5.66 2.43 17.01
C LEU A 90 4.92 1.58 18.05
N GLU A 91 5.02 1.96 19.32
CA GLU A 91 4.72 1.08 20.47
C GLU A 91 3.41 0.29 20.39
N ARG A 92 2.34 0.92 19.88
CA ARG A 92 1.02 0.29 19.78
C ARG A 92 0.94 -0.83 18.74
N TYR A 93 1.69 -0.72 17.65
CA TYR A 93 1.52 -1.59 16.47
C TYR A 93 2.75 -2.43 16.16
N ALA A 94 3.93 -1.90 16.46
CA ALA A 94 5.21 -2.43 16.05
C ALA A 94 6.26 -2.13 17.14
N PRO A 95 6.18 -2.81 18.30
CA PRO A 95 7.00 -2.50 19.48
C PRO A 95 8.47 -2.91 19.37
N THR A 96 8.84 -3.75 18.41
CA THR A 96 10.19 -4.31 18.24
C THR A 96 10.88 -3.89 16.94
N ILE A 97 10.20 -3.15 16.04
CA ILE A 97 10.75 -2.70 14.75
C ILE A 97 10.57 -1.19 14.58
N PRO A 98 11.36 -0.52 13.72
CA PRO A 98 11.19 0.91 13.48
C PRO A 98 9.78 1.23 12.96
N GLY A 99 9.15 2.29 13.47
CA GLY A 99 7.81 2.69 13.07
C GLY A 99 7.68 2.87 11.55
N VAL A 100 8.69 3.49 10.92
CA VAL A 100 8.75 3.64 9.46
C VAL A 100 8.78 2.31 8.69
N LEU A 101 9.34 1.24 9.28
CA LEU A 101 9.33 -0.09 8.65
C LEU A 101 7.91 -0.67 8.63
N PHE A 102 7.16 -0.47 9.72
CA PHE A 102 5.75 -0.84 9.76
C PHE A 102 4.93 -0.07 8.72
N VAL A 103 5.15 1.24 8.56
CA VAL A 103 4.49 2.05 7.51
C VAL A 103 4.72 1.46 6.12
N LYS A 104 5.99 1.14 5.80
CA LYS A 104 6.38 0.59 4.49
C LYS A 104 5.81 -0.81 4.26
N PHE A 105 5.77 -1.64 5.29
CA PHE A 105 5.19 -2.98 5.20
C PHE A 105 3.68 -2.90 4.89
N GLN A 106 2.95 -2.05 5.62
CA GLN A 106 1.51 -1.87 5.42
C GLN A 106 1.16 -1.22 4.08
N LEU A 107 2.01 -0.32 3.57
CA LEU A 107 1.87 0.25 2.23
C LEU A 107 1.71 -0.84 1.16
N MET A 108 2.44 -1.94 1.25
CA MET A 108 2.38 -3.00 0.24
C MET A 108 0.98 -3.61 0.16
N PHE A 109 0.32 -3.81 1.30
CA PHE A 109 -1.05 -4.30 1.38
C PHE A 109 -2.07 -3.25 0.91
N ALA A 110 -1.90 -2.01 1.36
CA ALA A 110 -2.74 -0.89 0.96
C ALA A 110 -2.71 -0.67 -0.57
N ALA A 111 -1.54 -0.85 -1.19
CA ALA A 111 -1.38 -0.70 -2.63
C ALA A 111 -1.90 -1.92 -3.42
N ILE A 112 -1.60 -3.15 -3.00
CA ILE A 112 -1.97 -4.34 -3.79
C ILE A 112 -3.47 -4.61 -3.81
N THR A 113 -4.17 -4.35 -2.70
CA THR A 113 -5.60 -4.70 -2.56
C THR A 113 -6.51 -4.04 -3.62
N PRO A 114 -6.49 -2.72 -3.85
CA PRO A 114 -7.26 -2.11 -4.94
C PRO A 114 -6.77 -2.56 -6.32
N LEU A 115 -5.47 -2.85 -6.46
CA LEU A 115 -4.89 -3.26 -7.74
C LEU A 115 -5.33 -4.67 -8.17
N LEU A 116 -5.72 -5.55 -7.25
CA LEU A 116 -6.32 -6.84 -7.58
C LEU A 116 -7.60 -6.69 -8.42
N LEU A 117 -8.31 -5.56 -8.29
CA LEU A 117 -9.52 -5.29 -9.08
C LEU A 117 -9.21 -4.97 -10.55
N THR A 118 -7.95 -4.63 -10.89
CA THR A 118 -7.54 -4.32 -12.28
C THR A 118 -7.88 -5.46 -13.23
N GLY A 119 -7.71 -6.73 -12.82
CA GLY A 119 -8.06 -7.89 -13.63
C GLY A 119 -9.52 -7.91 -14.11
N ALA A 120 -10.45 -7.55 -13.23
CA ALA A 120 -11.87 -7.55 -13.52
C ALA A 120 -12.30 -6.35 -14.40
N ILE A 121 -11.58 -5.23 -14.33
CA ILE A 121 -12.00 -3.94 -14.92
C ILE A 121 -11.13 -3.48 -16.10
N ALA A 122 -9.94 -4.07 -16.30
CA ALA A 122 -8.92 -3.56 -17.21
C ALA A 122 -9.38 -3.44 -18.67
N GLU A 123 -10.29 -4.31 -19.12
CA GLU A 123 -10.80 -4.28 -20.51
C GLU A 123 -12.01 -3.36 -20.70
N ARG A 124 -12.56 -2.77 -19.63
CA ARG A 124 -13.87 -2.10 -19.64
C ARG A 124 -13.87 -0.66 -19.11
N MET A 125 -12.76 -0.20 -18.53
CA MET A 125 -12.65 1.13 -17.95
C MET A 125 -11.60 1.99 -18.66
N LYS A 126 -11.92 3.28 -18.81
CA LYS A 126 -10.94 4.29 -19.20
C LYS A 126 -9.93 4.49 -18.06
N PHE A 127 -8.71 4.85 -18.41
CA PHE A 127 -7.65 5.10 -17.42
C PHE A 127 -8.04 6.18 -16.39
N SER A 128 -8.67 7.27 -16.82
CA SER A 128 -9.16 8.31 -15.90
C SER A 128 -10.22 7.79 -14.92
N SER A 129 -11.15 6.95 -15.39
CA SER A 129 -12.14 6.29 -14.54
C SER A 129 -11.49 5.33 -13.55
N PHE A 130 -10.44 4.63 -13.97
CA PHE A 130 -9.63 3.77 -13.09
C PHE A 130 -8.98 4.59 -11.97
N ILE A 131 -8.37 5.74 -12.27
CA ILE A 131 -7.76 6.61 -11.24
C ILE A 131 -8.79 7.02 -10.19
N ILE A 132 -9.94 7.55 -10.63
CA ILE A 132 -11.00 8.00 -9.71
C ILE A 132 -11.48 6.82 -8.85
N PHE A 133 -11.64 5.65 -9.46
CA PHE A 133 -12.08 4.45 -8.77
C PHE A 133 -11.09 4.00 -7.69
N ILE A 134 -9.80 3.85 -8.01
CA ILE A 134 -8.82 3.39 -7.01
C ILE A 134 -8.61 4.42 -5.90
N VAL A 135 -8.72 5.72 -6.20
CA VAL A 135 -8.65 6.77 -5.19
C VAL A 135 -9.81 6.61 -4.22
N ALA A 136 -11.05 6.56 -4.75
CA ALA A 136 -12.25 6.46 -3.93
C ALA A 136 -12.34 5.14 -3.15
N TRP A 137 -11.86 4.04 -3.74
CA TRP A 137 -11.86 2.73 -3.09
C TRP A 137 -10.88 2.66 -1.92
N SER A 138 -9.74 3.35 -2.02
CA SER A 138 -8.72 3.37 -0.97
C SER A 138 -8.97 4.37 0.15
N MET A 139 -10.09 5.12 0.10
CA MET A 139 -10.55 6.01 1.17
C MET A 139 -11.42 5.28 2.19
#